data_AF-A0A2M9AS67-F1
#
_entry.id   AF-A0A2M9AS67-F1
#
_cell.length_a   1.000
_cell.length_b   1.000
_cell.length_c   1.000
_cell.angle_alpha   90.00
_cell.angle_beta   90.00
_cell.angle_gamma   90.00
#
_symmetry.space_group_name_H-M   'P 1'
#
loop_
_entity.id
_entity.type
_entity.pdbx_description
1 polymer ?
#
loop_
_entity_poly.entity_id
_entity_poly.type
_entity_poly.pdbx_seq_one_letter_code
_entity_poly.pdbx_strand_id
1 'polypeptide(L)'
;MPDSTPVVQASRKAVWSGLALVVLFILMVQARLWAPYWDTHNVQAILTWDAMGYYLYLPAQFIYHDLSHQAFVADIMREYNPSSSFYQAFQVPGGPEGALVMKYTCGLAILFMPFFWLGHWAAGLLGYAQDGFSAPYQIAIAFGGLVYALLGLGLLRRVLLRYFSDVITALVLVVLVLGTNYLQYTVFDGAMAHNYLFTLYALLLWLTIRWHERPGRGGAAAIGLTLGLMILIRPTEAVAILVPVLWGVSSLATARQKLQLLLKRWPDVLVLGLGIGLGVLPQLLYWKWATGHFLFYSYQEQSFNFLHPHTYQVLFSYKKGWLLYTPLMFLALGGMVVLWRRHRALAVPVLAYFLLNLWIVSAWDIWWYGGSIGQRALVQSYAVLSLPLACFLAWVSEPRHRVALRMAVVVGVVLLVDLNLFQHWQYMYSIIHPEEMNRQYYWSIFNKTKPGQADYAQLDVPTRLPRAEAEYDRRFVAKLDFDTPPATPETGITADLGYYSKQSFRTEASRQYSPALTMTVGEAKVQPGQWLRASCQVYSDYGAWNTKLVMSIERNGQNVQWNGVRLQNNLSINRKWNQVWFDAPVPTDAQPNDVIKLLVLNENGAAAFVDDVQIEVFSPKTPGANLAVATE
;
A
#
# COMPACT_ATOMS: atom_id res chain seq x y z
N MET A 1 -1.68 23.68 40.55
CA MET A 1 -3.16 23.68 40.61
C MET A 1 -3.62 25.10 40.89
N PRO A 2 -4.74 25.58 40.33
CA PRO A 2 -5.62 24.94 39.36
C PRO A 2 -5.61 25.69 38.02
N ASP A 3 -5.28 24.99 36.94
CA ASP A 3 -5.97 25.22 35.68
C ASP A 3 -6.56 23.86 35.35
N SER A 4 -7.79 23.71 35.81
CA SER A 4 -8.56 22.47 35.78
C SER A 4 -8.74 22.06 34.32
N THR A 5 -8.03 21.01 33.89
CA THR A 5 -8.57 20.13 32.88
C THR A 5 -10.00 19.78 33.33
N PRO A 6 -11.04 20.11 32.57
CA PRO A 6 -12.37 19.68 32.94
C PRO A 6 -12.35 18.15 32.90
N VAL A 7 -12.33 17.54 34.08
CA VAL A 7 -12.75 16.16 34.25
C VAL A 7 -14.21 16.18 33.83
N VAL A 8 -14.49 15.84 32.58
CA VAL A 8 -15.85 15.60 32.12
C VAL A 8 -16.44 14.58 33.08
N GLN A 9 -17.49 14.98 33.79
CA GLN A 9 -18.24 14.14 34.72
C GLN A 9 -18.51 12.78 34.08
N ALA A 10 -17.88 11.75 34.62
CA ALA A 10 -18.22 10.38 34.35
C ALA A 10 -19.60 10.08 34.96
N SER A 11 -20.68 10.18 34.17
CA SER A 11 -21.94 9.49 34.52
C SER A 11 -22.99 9.30 33.42
N ARG A 12 -22.79 9.71 32.16
CA ARG A 12 -23.60 9.17 31.05
C ARG A 12 -22.93 7.92 30.51
N LYS A 13 -23.60 6.75 30.58
CA LYS A 13 -23.15 5.52 29.92
C LYS A 13 -22.71 5.91 28.50
N ALA A 14 -21.45 5.68 28.16
CA ALA A 14 -20.87 6.05 26.86
C ALA A 14 -21.39 5.09 25.76
N VAL A 15 -22.70 5.13 25.52
CA VAL A 15 -23.44 4.18 24.69
C VAL A 15 -23.09 4.37 23.21
N TRP A 16 -22.92 5.60 22.73
CA TRP A 16 -22.75 5.87 21.30
C TRP A 16 -21.41 5.36 20.78
N SER A 17 -20.32 5.64 21.48
CA SER A 17 -19.01 5.13 21.07
C SER A 17 -18.89 3.61 21.27
N GLY A 18 -19.64 3.04 22.22
CA GLY A 18 -19.73 1.59 22.40
C GLY A 18 -20.49 0.92 21.25
N LEU A 19 -21.64 1.48 20.86
CA LEU A 19 -22.43 1.03 19.72
C LEU A 19 -21.65 1.17 18.42
N ALA A 20 -20.99 2.31 18.20
CA ALA A 20 -20.16 2.53 17.03
C ALA A 20 -19.06 1.46 16.91
N LEU A 21 -18.39 1.11 18.02
CA LEU A 21 -17.39 0.05 18.02
C LEU A 21 -17.96 -1.30 17.60
N VAL A 22 -19.13 -1.68 18.12
CA VAL A 22 -19.80 -2.95 17.76
C VAL A 22 -20.22 -2.95 16.29
N VAL A 23 -20.85 -1.88 15.82
CA VAL A 23 -21.29 -1.76 14.42
C VAL A 23 -20.08 -1.81 13.48
N LEU A 24 -19.02 -1.06 13.76
CA LEU A 24 -17.79 -1.07 12.95
C LEU A 24 -17.16 -2.46 12.94
N PHE A 25 -17.13 -3.16 14.07
CA PHE A 25 -16.61 -4.53 14.12
C PHE A 25 -17.42 -5.50 13.26
N ILE A 26 -18.76 -5.44 13.34
CA ILE A 26 -19.64 -6.25 12.49
C ILE A 26 -19.40 -5.93 11.01
N LEU A 27 -19.32 -4.65 10.64
CA LEU A 27 -19.05 -4.23 9.27
C LEU A 27 -17.68 -4.70 8.77
N MET A 28 -16.64 -4.63 9.59
CA MET A 28 -15.30 -5.14 9.25
C MET A 28 -15.31 -6.66 9.05
N VAL A 29 -15.99 -7.41 9.91
CA VAL A 29 -16.17 -8.86 9.77
C VAL A 29 -16.94 -9.19 8.48
N GLN A 30 -18.04 -8.47 8.20
CA GLN A 30 -18.83 -8.67 6.99
C GLN A 30 -18.03 -8.36 5.73
N ALA A 31 -17.32 -7.22 5.71
CA ALA A 31 -16.45 -6.84 4.61
C ALA A 31 -15.35 -7.87 4.35
N ARG A 32 -14.77 -8.44 5.42
CA ARG A 32 -13.83 -9.56 5.33
C ARG A 32 -14.46 -10.78 4.67
N LEU A 33 -15.64 -11.20 5.15
CA LEU A 33 -16.40 -12.36 4.65
C LEU A 33 -16.74 -12.24 3.15
N TRP A 34 -16.98 -11.03 2.66
CA TRP A 34 -17.30 -10.78 1.25
C TRP A 34 -16.08 -10.70 0.33
N ALA A 35 -14.86 -10.58 0.86
CA ALA A 35 -13.66 -10.58 0.02
C ALA A 35 -13.33 -12.00 -0.47
N PRO A 36 -12.84 -12.15 -1.72
CA PRO A 36 -12.48 -13.46 -2.29
C PRO A 36 -11.19 -14.07 -1.71
N TYR A 37 -10.73 -13.65 -0.53
CA TYR A 37 -9.44 -14.02 0.07
C TYR A 37 -9.41 -15.36 0.81
N TRP A 38 -10.42 -16.20 0.56
CA TRP A 38 -10.52 -17.54 1.14
C TRP A 38 -9.76 -18.58 0.33
N ASP A 39 -9.39 -18.24 -0.90
CA ASP A 39 -8.54 -19.06 -1.75
C ASP A 39 -7.08 -18.92 -1.31
N THR A 40 -6.53 -19.99 -0.76
CA THR A 40 -5.15 -20.04 -0.25
C THR A 40 -4.10 -20.08 -1.35
N HIS A 41 -4.51 -20.34 -2.59
CA HIS A 41 -3.65 -20.46 -3.77
C HIS A 41 -3.62 -19.16 -4.58
N ASN A 42 -4.12 -18.07 -4.01
CA ASN A 42 -4.22 -16.77 -4.63
C ASN A 42 -3.21 -15.78 -4.03
N VAL A 43 -2.59 -14.94 -4.87
CA VAL A 43 -1.69 -13.84 -4.44
C VAL A 43 -2.36 -12.80 -3.53
N GLN A 44 -3.69 -12.86 -3.44
CA GLN A 44 -4.51 -12.06 -2.53
C GLN A 44 -4.82 -12.75 -1.20
N ALA A 45 -4.29 -13.95 -0.95
CA ALA A 45 -4.39 -14.63 0.34
C ALA A 45 -3.69 -13.84 1.45
N ILE A 46 -3.87 -14.24 2.71
CA ILE A 46 -3.47 -13.44 3.89
C ILE A 46 -1.99 -13.51 4.20
N LEU A 47 -1.41 -14.70 4.07
CA LEU A 47 -0.02 -14.98 4.35
C LEU A 47 0.83 -14.85 3.07
N THR A 48 0.69 -13.72 2.39
CA THR A 48 1.35 -13.42 1.11
C THR A 48 2.35 -12.26 1.25
N TRP A 49 3.23 -12.09 0.26
CA TRP A 49 4.16 -10.95 0.18
C TRP A 49 4.91 -10.66 1.50
N ASP A 50 4.78 -9.46 2.05
CA ASP A 50 5.43 -9.05 3.30
C ASP A 50 4.85 -9.78 4.53
N ALA A 51 3.55 -10.09 4.52
CA ALA A 51 2.88 -10.81 5.60
C ALA A 51 3.46 -12.22 5.79
N MET A 52 3.80 -12.89 4.68
CA MET A 52 4.53 -14.16 4.71
C MET A 52 5.83 -14.03 5.52
N GLY A 53 6.62 -12.99 5.26
CA GLY A 53 7.91 -12.79 5.91
C GLY A 53 7.80 -12.47 7.40
N TYR A 54 6.77 -11.73 7.80
CA TYR A 54 6.45 -11.52 9.22
C TYR A 54 6.04 -12.81 9.94
N TYR A 55 5.40 -13.72 9.22
CA TYR A 55 4.79 -14.94 9.75
C TYR A 55 5.76 -16.14 9.80
N LEU A 56 6.72 -16.21 8.87
CA LEU A 56 7.56 -17.38 8.57
C LEU A 56 8.30 -17.97 9.78
N TYR A 57 8.63 -17.13 10.77
CA TYR A 57 9.19 -17.56 12.06
C TYR A 57 8.39 -18.67 12.74
N LEU A 58 7.06 -18.64 12.64
CA LEU A 58 6.16 -19.58 13.34
C LEU A 58 6.24 -21.00 12.77
N PRO A 59 5.94 -21.25 11.47
CA PRO A 59 6.09 -22.60 10.92
C PRO A 59 7.54 -23.08 10.96
N ALA A 60 8.52 -22.19 10.70
CA ALA A 60 9.93 -22.56 10.76
C ALA A 60 10.35 -23.06 12.15
N GLN A 61 9.89 -22.41 13.23
CA GLN A 61 10.23 -22.81 14.59
C GLN A 61 9.42 -24.02 15.09
N PHE A 62 8.10 -24.03 14.85
CA PHE A 62 7.18 -24.94 15.55
C PHE A 62 6.73 -26.15 14.74
N ILE A 63 6.84 -26.13 13.41
CA ILE A 63 6.42 -27.25 12.55
C ILE A 63 7.66 -27.92 11.94
N TYR A 64 8.51 -27.13 11.28
CA TYR A 64 9.63 -27.67 10.50
C TYR A 64 10.95 -27.73 11.27
N HIS A 65 11.05 -27.01 12.39
CA HIS A 65 12.29 -26.88 13.17
C HIS A 65 13.51 -26.46 12.33
N ASP A 66 13.28 -25.62 11.32
CA ASP A 66 14.27 -25.17 10.34
C ASP A 66 14.22 -23.65 10.16
N LEU A 67 14.79 -22.93 11.15
CA LEU A 67 14.96 -21.48 11.09
C LEU A 67 16.13 -21.03 10.21
N SER A 68 17.00 -21.96 9.79
CA SER A 68 18.25 -21.65 9.09
C SER A 68 18.10 -21.79 7.58
N HIS A 69 17.85 -23.01 7.07
CA HIS A 69 17.83 -23.26 5.62
C HIS A 69 16.44 -23.02 5.02
N GLN A 70 15.38 -23.19 5.82
CA GLN A 70 13.98 -23.01 5.43
C GLN A 70 13.61 -23.84 4.19
N ALA A 71 14.09 -25.08 4.12
CA ALA A 71 13.94 -25.94 2.94
C ALA A 71 12.46 -26.18 2.56
N PHE A 72 11.57 -26.18 3.55
CA PHE A 72 10.12 -26.33 3.38
C PHE A 72 9.48 -25.22 2.53
N VAL A 73 10.12 -24.04 2.41
CA VAL A 73 9.56 -22.90 1.68
C VAL A 73 9.39 -23.22 0.20
N ALA A 74 10.24 -24.05 -0.40
CA ALA A 74 10.09 -24.44 -1.80
C ALA A 74 8.73 -25.13 -2.05
N ASP A 75 8.29 -25.99 -1.13
CA ASP A 75 6.99 -26.65 -1.19
C ASP A 75 5.84 -25.67 -0.95
N ILE A 76 5.99 -24.76 0.03
CA ILE A 76 4.99 -23.71 0.29
C ILE A 76 4.82 -22.80 -0.93
N MET A 77 5.91 -22.40 -1.59
CA MET A 77 5.87 -21.57 -2.78
C MET A 77 5.19 -22.28 -3.96
N ARG A 78 5.44 -23.58 -4.12
CA ARG A 78 4.83 -24.41 -5.16
C ARG A 78 3.34 -24.65 -4.92
N GLU A 79 2.97 -24.93 -3.67
CA GLU A 79 1.58 -25.25 -3.31
C GLU A 79 0.72 -23.99 -3.26
N TYR A 80 1.14 -22.94 -2.54
CA TYR A 80 0.28 -21.79 -2.23
C TYR A 80 0.58 -20.53 -3.06
N ASN A 81 1.75 -20.48 -3.73
CA ASN A 81 2.21 -19.32 -4.49
C ASN A 81 2.03 -17.96 -3.76
N PRO A 82 2.53 -17.83 -2.51
CA PRO A 82 2.24 -16.67 -1.66
C PRO A 82 2.95 -15.38 -2.10
N SER A 83 3.96 -15.48 -2.97
CA SER A 83 4.60 -14.33 -3.63
C SER A 83 5.23 -14.78 -4.94
N SER A 84 5.51 -13.83 -5.84
CA SER A 84 6.12 -14.14 -7.15
C SER A 84 7.55 -14.69 -7.06
N SER A 85 8.25 -14.38 -5.97
CA SER A 85 9.58 -14.90 -5.66
C SER A 85 9.76 -14.95 -4.13
N PHE A 86 10.77 -15.69 -3.67
CA PHE A 86 11.11 -15.77 -2.25
C PHE A 86 12.17 -14.71 -1.89
N TYR A 87 11.72 -13.56 -1.41
CA TYR A 87 12.57 -12.43 -0.99
C TYR A 87 12.52 -12.18 0.52
N GLN A 88 11.75 -12.98 1.26
CA GLN A 88 11.50 -12.83 2.69
C GLN A 88 12.67 -13.31 3.56
N ALA A 89 13.59 -14.10 3.00
CA ALA A 89 14.87 -14.47 3.60
C ALA A 89 15.97 -14.50 2.54
N PHE A 90 17.23 -14.40 2.96
CA PHE A 90 18.37 -14.39 2.06
C PHE A 90 19.60 -14.98 2.72
N GLN A 91 20.60 -15.36 1.91
CA GLN A 91 21.85 -15.95 2.36
C GLN A 91 22.55 -15.09 3.42
N VAL A 92 22.93 -15.71 4.55
CA VAL A 92 23.75 -15.06 5.59
C VAL A 92 25.09 -14.63 4.97
N PRO A 93 25.46 -13.34 5.01
CA PRO A 93 26.72 -12.87 4.45
C PRO A 93 27.92 -13.56 5.12
N GLY A 94 28.74 -14.24 4.33
CA GLY A 94 29.90 -15.00 4.83
C GLY A 94 29.56 -16.23 5.67
N GLY A 95 28.28 -16.63 5.73
CA GLY A 95 27.83 -17.85 6.41
C GLY A 95 27.96 -19.11 5.53
N PRO A 96 27.66 -20.30 6.09
CA PRO A 96 27.58 -21.55 5.32
C PRO A 96 26.61 -21.43 4.14
N GLU A 97 26.91 -22.09 3.02
CA GLU A 97 26.05 -22.11 1.85
C GLU A 97 24.64 -22.62 2.20
N GLY A 98 23.61 -21.88 1.81
CA GLY A 98 22.20 -22.21 2.10
C GLY A 98 21.69 -21.75 3.46
N ALA A 99 22.54 -21.26 4.37
CA ALA A 99 22.08 -20.66 5.62
C ALA A 99 21.42 -19.30 5.35
N LEU A 100 20.14 -19.16 5.68
CA LEU A 100 19.35 -17.95 5.44
C LEU A 100 19.09 -17.15 6.72
N VAL A 101 18.99 -15.83 6.55
CA VAL A 101 18.48 -14.90 7.55
C VAL A 101 17.21 -14.24 7.02
N MET A 102 16.18 -14.17 7.88
CA MET A 102 14.91 -13.53 7.54
C MET A 102 15.08 -12.00 7.44
N LYS A 103 14.47 -11.42 6.41
CA LYS A 103 14.48 -9.98 6.12
C LYS A 103 13.72 -9.19 7.18
N TYR A 104 12.52 -9.64 7.53
CA TYR A 104 11.66 -9.01 8.51
C TYR A 104 11.95 -9.50 9.92
N THR A 105 11.65 -8.70 10.94
CA THR A 105 11.85 -9.07 12.34
C THR A 105 10.70 -9.91 12.88
N CYS A 106 10.94 -10.69 13.94
CA CYS A 106 9.98 -11.64 14.51
C CYS A 106 8.87 -11.02 15.37
N GLY A 107 8.82 -9.68 15.50
CA GLY A 107 7.87 -9.02 16.41
C GLY A 107 6.41 -9.29 16.10
N LEU A 108 6.06 -9.37 14.81
CA LEU A 108 4.69 -9.64 14.41
C LEU A 108 4.33 -11.12 14.60
N ALA A 109 5.28 -12.04 14.40
CA ALA A 109 5.11 -13.46 14.70
C ALA A 109 4.68 -13.70 16.15
N ILE A 110 5.20 -12.92 17.11
CA ILE A 110 4.77 -13.02 18.52
C ILE A 110 3.27 -12.71 18.67
N LEU A 111 2.77 -11.69 17.97
CA LEU A 111 1.36 -11.31 18.02
C LEU A 111 0.46 -12.27 17.23
N PHE A 112 0.99 -12.92 16.21
CA PHE A 112 0.32 -13.98 15.45
C PHE A 112 0.25 -15.32 16.19
N MET A 113 1.21 -15.62 17.07
CA MET A 113 1.36 -16.90 17.75
C MET A 113 0.06 -17.51 18.32
N PRO A 114 -0.81 -16.79 19.06
CA PRO A 114 -2.05 -17.39 19.57
C PRO A 114 -2.99 -17.84 18.44
N PHE A 115 -3.06 -17.09 17.35
CA PHE A 115 -3.92 -17.41 16.21
C PHE A 115 -3.30 -18.46 15.29
N PHE A 116 -1.97 -18.52 15.21
CA PHE A 116 -1.26 -19.62 14.57
C PHE A 116 -1.61 -20.96 15.20
N TRP A 117 -1.59 -21.08 16.54
CA TRP A 117 -1.96 -22.32 17.21
C TRP A 117 -3.43 -22.69 17.04
N LEU A 118 -4.33 -21.71 17.05
CA LEU A 118 -5.73 -21.95 16.69
C LEU A 118 -5.87 -22.51 15.27
N GLY A 119 -5.16 -21.94 14.30
CA GLY A 119 -5.10 -22.45 12.94
C GLY A 119 -4.50 -23.85 12.85
N HIS A 120 -3.40 -24.10 13.57
CA HIS A 120 -2.72 -25.39 13.59
C HIS A 120 -3.61 -26.52 14.12
N TRP A 121 -4.29 -26.30 15.24
CA TRP A 121 -5.22 -27.27 15.80
C TRP A 121 -6.46 -27.45 14.93
N ALA A 122 -7.01 -26.36 14.38
CA ALA A 122 -8.12 -26.46 13.44
C ALA A 122 -7.75 -27.24 12.18
N ALA A 123 -6.53 -27.08 11.66
CA ALA A 123 -6.05 -27.85 10.52
C ALA A 123 -6.02 -29.36 10.80
N GLY A 124 -5.47 -29.77 11.94
CA GLY A 124 -5.47 -31.18 12.35
C GLY A 124 -6.87 -31.75 12.56
N LEU A 125 -7.77 -30.98 13.20
CA LEU A 125 -9.16 -31.41 13.47
C LEU A 125 -10.01 -31.52 12.19
N LEU A 126 -9.75 -30.67 11.20
CA LEU A 126 -10.55 -30.59 9.97
C LEU A 126 -9.90 -31.34 8.79
N GLY A 127 -8.76 -32.01 9.00
CA GLY A 127 -8.07 -32.78 7.97
C GLY A 127 -7.31 -31.95 6.92
N TYR A 128 -6.99 -30.69 7.23
CA TYR A 128 -6.13 -29.85 6.38
C TYR A 128 -4.65 -30.11 6.68
N ALA A 129 -3.78 -29.77 5.73
CA ALA A 129 -2.33 -29.85 5.94
C ALA A 129 -1.89 -28.98 7.14
N GLN A 130 -1.13 -29.56 8.07
CA GLN A 130 -0.56 -28.84 9.20
C GLN A 130 0.81 -28.24 8.84
N ASP A 131 0.87 -27.48 7.76
CA ASP A 131 2.09 -26.90 7.16
C ASP A 131 2.32 -25.42 7.51
N GLY A 132 1.37 -24.79 8.21
CA GLY A 132 1.43 -23.37 8.53
C GLY A 132 0.78 -22.45 7.50
N PHE A 133 0.35 -22.93 6.34
CA PHE A 133 -0.16 -22.07 5.26
C PHE A 133 -1.55 -22.47 4.75
N SER A 134 -2.01 -23.67 5.05
CA SER A 134 -3.37 -24.13 4.71
C SER A 134 -4.48 -23.22 5.25
N ALA A 135 -5.69 -23.37 4.72
CA ALA A 135 -6.80 -22.45 4.96
C ALA A 135 -7.07 -22.12 6.45
N PRO A 136 -7.03 -23.07 7.41
CA PRO A 136 -7.24 -22.76 8.82
C PRO A 136 -6.24 -21.74 9.41
N TYR A 137 -4.99 -21.73 8.96
CA TYR A 137 -4.00 -20.73 9.39
C TYR A 137 -4.33 -19.34 8.85
N GLN A 138 -4.64 -19.26 7.56
CA GLN A 138 -5.00 -18.01 6.87
C GLN A 138 -6.23 -17.37 7.52
N ILE A 139 -7.25 -18.17 7.81
CA ILE A 139 -8.48 -17.75 8.49
C ILE A 139 -8.16 -17.27 9.91
N ALA A 140 -7.44 -18.06 10.70
CA ALA A 140 -7.15 -17.72 12.08
C ALA A 140 -6.34 -16.42 12.19
N ILE A 141 -5.34 -16.21 11.33
CA ILE A 141 -4.55 -14.98 11.29
C ILE A 141 -5.40 -13.79 10.84
N ALA A 142 -6.24 -13.95 9.82
CA ALA A 142 -7.12 -12.88 9.33
C ALA A 142 -8.08 -12.38 10.42
N PHE A 143 -8.80 -13.29 11.07
CA PHE A 143 -9.72 -12.94 12.15
C PHE A 143 -8.97 -12.51 13.41
N GLY A 144 -7.77 -13.02 13.65
CA GLY A 144 -6.90 -12.53 14.70
C GLY A 144 -6.55 -11.05 14.54
N GLY A 145 -6.26 -10.61 13.31
CA GLY A 145 -6.10 -9.20 12.98
C GLY A 145 -7.33 -8.35 13.37
N LEU A 146 -8.54 -8.83 13.07
CA LEU A 146 -9.78 -8.14 13.47
C LEU A 146 -9.97 -8.09 14.99
N VAL A 147 -9.54 -9.12 15.74
CA VAL A 147 -9.54 -9.09 17.21
C VAL A 147 -8.59 -8.01 17.73
N TYR A 148 -7.37 -7.89 17.18
CA TYR A 148 -6.47 -6.79 17.54
C TYR A 148 -7.07 -5.43 17.19
N ALA A 149 -7.73 -5.29 16.04
CA ALA A 149 -8.40 -4.04 15.68
C ALA A 149 -9.49 -3.64 16.69
N LEU A 150 -10.31 -4.59 17.12
CA LEU A 150 -11.32 -4.37 18.16
C LEU A 150 -10.66 -3.92 19.49
N LEU A 151 -9.55 -4.55 19.87
CA LEU A 151 -8.78 -4.15 21.05
C LEU A 151 -8.19 -2.75 20.90
N GLY A 152 -7.59 -2.43 19.75
CA GLY A 152 -6.98 -1.13 19.44
C GLY A 152 -8.01 -0.01 19.45
N LEU A 153 -9.12 -0.18 18.74
CA LEU A 153 -10.24 0.78 18.72
C LEU A 153 -10.90 0.91 20.10
N GLY A 154 -11.02 -0.18 20.85
CA GLY A 154 -11.52 -0.19 22.23
C GLY A 154 -10.61 0.59 23.21
N LEU A 155 -9.29 0.44 23.08
CA LEU A 155 -8.30 1.21 23.84
C LEU A 155 -8.33 2.68 23.42
N LEU A 156 -8.39 2.96 22.11
CA LEU A 156 -8.48 4.31 21.58
C LEU A 156 -9.73 5.03 22.08
N ARG A 157 -10.88 4.35 22.09
CA ARG A 157 -12.12 4.83 22.71
C ARG A 157 -11.90 5.24 24.16
N ARG A 158 -11.22 4.42 24.97
CA ARG A 158 -10.90 4.75 26.36
C ARG A 158 -10.00 5.97 26.50
N VAL A 159 -9.04 6.15 25.60
CA VAL A 159 -8.17 7.33 25.54
C VAL A 159 -9.00 8.58 25.21
N LEU A 160 -9.81 8.54 24.15
CA LEU A 160 -10.61 9.68 23.70
C LEU A 160 -11.65 10.12 24.72
N LEU A 161 -12.32 9.18 25.40
CA LEU A 161 -13.30 9.47 26.45
C LEU A 161 -12.70 10.17 27.69
N ARG A 162 -11.37 10.25 27.83
CA ARG A 162 -10.73 11.06 28.88
C ARG A 162 -10.79 12.56 28.58
N TYR A 163 -10.94 12.95 27.32
CA TYR A 163 -10.81 14.34 26.85
C TYR A 163 -12.03 14.83 26.07
N PHE A 164 -12.81 13.92 25.49
CA PHE A 164 -13.90 14.25 24.57
C PHE A 164 -15.21 13.58 24.98
N SER A 165 -16.32 14.10 24.47
CA SER A 165 -17.64 13.50 24.70
C SER A 165 -17.78 12.15 23.98
N ASP A 166 -18.76 11.37 24.43
CA ASP A 166 -19.09 10.07 23.83
C ASP A 166 -19.43 10.16 22.33
N VAL A 167 -20.16 11.21 21.93
CA VAL A 167 -20.53 11.45 20.53
C VAL A 167 -19.30 11.78 19.68
N ILE A 168 -18.42 12.68 20.13
CA ILE A 168 -17.19 13.01 19.39
C ILE A 168 -16.31 11.77 19.28
N THR A 169 -16.20 10.99 20.34
CA THR A 169 -15.45 9.73 20.31
C THR A 169 -16.04 8.76 19.29
N ALA A 170 -17.36 8.59 19.25
CA ALA A 170 -18.03 7.74 18.26
C ALA A 170 -17.74 8.21 16.83
N LEU A 171 -17.86 9.51 16.56
CA LEU A 171 -17.58 10.11 15.25
C LEU A 171 -16.13 9.88 14.83
N VAL A 172 -15.16 10.06 15.73
CA VAL A 172 -13.73 9.82 15.43
C VAL A 172 -13.48 8.36 15.05
N LEU A 173 -14.07 7.40 15.78
CA LEU A 173 -13.92 5.98 15.45
C LEU A 173 -14.52 5.66 14.07
N VAL A 174 -15.72 6.14 13.79
CA VAL A 174 -16.39 5.94 12.49
C VAL A 174 -15.58 6.55 11.35
N VAL A 175 -15.15 7.81 11.53
CA VAL A 175 -14.39 8.56 10.53
C VAL A 175 -13.01 7.95 10.29
N LEU A 176 -12.34 7.47 11.33
CA LEU A 176 -11.04 6.82 11.21
C LEU A 176 -11.16 5.49 10.46
N VAL A 177 -12.15 4.67 10.81
CA VAL A 177 -12.33 3.35 10.17
C VAL A 177 -12.83 3.49 8.74
N LEU A 178 -13.89 4.27 8.48
CA LEU A 178 -14.52 4.31 7.16
C LEU A 178 -13.95 5.40 6.23
N GLY A 179 -13.32 6.43 6.77
CA GLY A 179 -12.83 7.58 6.00
C GLY A 179 -11.33 7.58 5.75
N THR A 180 -10.64 6.48 6.04
CA THR A 180 -9.19 6.36 5.85
C THR A 180 -8.80 4.99 5.33
N ASN A 181 -7.59 4.89 4.80
CA ASN A 181 -6.99 3.61 4.42
C ASN A 181 -6.77 2.64 5.61
N TYR A 182 -7.09 3.01 6.87
CA TYR A 182 -7.10 2.06 7.99
C TYR A 182 -8.01 0.86 7.76
N LEU A 183 -9.14 1.03 7.05
CA LEU A 183 -10.02 -0.08 6.69
C LEU A 183 -9.27 -1.15 5.89
N GLN A 184 -8.53 -0.73 4.85
CA GLN A 184 -7.74 -1.62 4.00
C GLN A 184 -6.78 -2.46 4.84
N TYR A 185 -5.97 -1.80 5.68
CA TYR A 185 -4.93 -2.44 6.47
C TYR A 185 -5.44 -3.23 7.68
N THR A 186 -6.73 -3.11 7.99
CA THR A 186 -7.35 -3.83 9.09
C THR A 186 -8.14 -5.04 8.60
N VAL A 187 -8.93 -4.86 7.53
CA VAL A 187 -9.87 -5.86 7.04
C VAL A 187 -9.23 -6.74 5.98
N PHE A 188 -8.53 -6.15 5.02
CA PHE A 188 -8.10 -6.85 3.80
C PHE A 188 -6.64 -7.24 3.90
N ASP A 189 -5.74 -6.28 4.18
CA ASP A 189 -4.32 -6.50 4.45
C ASP A 189 -4.06 -6.70 5.96
N GLY A 190 -4.98 -7.41 6.64
CA GLY A 190 -5.03 -7.51 8.11
C GLY A 190 -3.82 -8.20 8.75
N ALA A 191 -3.00 -8.91 7.98
CA ALA A 191 -1.73 -9.51 8.43
C ALA A 191 -0.51 -8.58 8.25
N MET A 192 -0.69 -7.36 7.74
CA MET A 192 0.37 -6.36 7.74
C MET A 192 0.57 -5.76 9.14
N ALA A 193 1.77 -5.24 9.41
CA ALA A 193 2.14 -4.72 10.73
C ALA A 193 1.28 -3.53 11.22
N HIS A 194 0.60 -2.82 10.32
CA HIS A 194 -0.02 -1.51 10.61
C HIS A 194 -1.15 -1.56 11.63
N ASN A 195 -2.05 -2.54 11.54
CA ASN A 195 -3.17 -2.67 12.50
C ASN A 195 -2.69 -3.06 13.91
N TYR A 196 -1.68 -3.94 13.99
CA TYR A 196 -1.06 -4.33 15.25
C TYR A 196 -0.33 -3.16 15.90
N LEU A 197 0.46 -2.41 15.12
CA LEU A 197 1.12 -1.20 15.60
C LEU A 197 0.12 -0.12 16.02
N PHE A 198 -0.97 0.09 15.27
CA PHE A 198 -2.06 0.98 15.68
C PHE A 198 -2.59 0.61 17.08
N THR A 199 -2.82 -0.68 17.31
CA THR A 199 -3.26 -1.20 18.61
C THR A 199 -2.23 -0.94 19.71
N LEU A 200 -0.94 -1.13 19.43
CA LEU A 200 0.15 -0.83 20.37
C LEU A 200 0.31 0.67 20.62
N TYR A 201 0.08 1.55 19.64
CA TYR A 201 0.02 3.00 19.87
C TYR A 201 -1.15 3.40 20.76
N ALA A 202 -2.34 2.81 20.55
CA ALA A 202 -3.49 3.05 21.41
C ALA A 202 -3.22 2.56 22.85
N LEU A 203 -2.56 1.41 23.00
CA LEU A 203 -2.10 0.88 24.29
C LEU A 203 -1.06 1.82 24.93
N LEU A 204 -0.06 2.28 24.17
CA LEU A 204 0.98 3.18 24.62
C LEU A 204 0.38 4.50 25.13
N LEU A 205 -0.56 5.09 24.41
CA LEU A 205 -1.29 6.29 24.85
C LEU A 205 -2.04 6.03 26.15
N TRP A 206 -2.78 4.92 26.24
CA TRP A 206 -3.50 4.55 27.45
C TRP A 206 -2.58 4.36 28.66
N LEU A 207 -1.49 3.58 28.50
CA LEU A 207 -0.51 3.34 29.55
C LEU A 207 0.22 4.62 29.96
N THR A 208 0.57 5.46 28.98
CA THR A 208 1.18 6.78 29.21
C THR A 208 0.28 7.63 30.10
N ILE A 209 -0.99 7.79 29.74
CA ILE A 209 -1.95 8.57 30.53
C ILE A 209 -2.07 7.98 31.95
N ARG A 210 -2.23 6.65 32.07
CA ARG A 210 -2.38 5.97 33.36
C ARG A 210 -1.15 6.13 34.26
N TRP A 211 0.06 6.03 33.70
CA TRP A 211 1.29 6.21 34.47
C TRP A 211 1.46 7.66 34.93
N HIS A 212 1.06 8.65 34.12
CA HIS A 212 1.08 10.06 34.56
C HIS A 212 0.06 10.36 35.66
N GLU A 213 -1.10 9.70 35.63
CA GLU A 213 -2.11 9.80 36.70
C GLU A 213 -1.65 9.12 38.00
N ARG A 214 -1.04 7.93 37.88
CA ARG A 214 -0.60 7.10 39.01
C ARG A 214 0.73 6.42 38.65
N PRO A 215 1.88 7.09 38.88
CA PRO A 215 3.18 6.55 38.56
C PRO A 215 3.48 5.27 39.34
N GLY A 216 4.02 4.26 38.67
CA GLY A 216 4.45 3.03 39.30
C GLY A 216 5.21 2.10 38.35
N ARG A 217 6.05 1.24 38.93
CA ARG A 217 6.94 0.32 38.22
C ARG A 217 6.21 -0.61 37.25
N GLY A 218 5.05 -1.13 37.64
CA GLY A 218 4.25 -1.99 36.74
C GLY A 218 3.78 -1.25 35.48
N GLY A 219 3.38 0.01 35.61
CA GLY A 219 3.04 0.86 34.46
C GLY A 219 4.25 1.18 33.60
N ALA A 220 5.41 1.46 34.23
CA ALA A 220 6.66 1.71 33.52
C ALA A 220 7.15 0.46 32.75
N ALA A 221 7.07 -0.72 33.35
CA ALA A 221 7.38 -2.00 32.70
C ALA A 221 6.45 -2.24 31.50
N ALA A 222 5.14 -2.00 31.66
CA ALA A 222 4.17 -2.16 30.58
C ALA A 222 4.44 -1.19 29.41
N ILE A 223 4.79 0.06 29.70
CA ILE A 223 5.21 1.03 28.67
C ILE A 223 6.49 0.54 27.97
N GLY A 224 7.49 0.11 28.74
CA GLY A 224 8.75 -0.40 28.21
C GLY A 224 8.58 -1.62 27.31
N LEU A 225 7.82 -2.62 27.75
CA LEU A 225 7.51 -3.81 26.95
C LEU A 225 6.72 -3.47 25.68
N THR A 226 5.77 -2.54 25.77
CA THR A 226 5.00 -2.07 24.60
C THR A 226 5.94 -1.41 23.58
N LEU A 227 6.80 -0.48 24.03
CA LEU A 227 7.79 0.17 23.16
C LEU A 227 8.79 -0.83 22.57
N GLY A 228 9.28 -1.77 23.39
CA GLY A 228 10.19 -2.83 22.94
C GLY A 228 9.56 -3.70 21.86
N LEU A 229 8.28 -4.08 22.03
CA LEU A 229 7.54 -4.82 21.02
C LEU A 229 7.28 -4.01 19.74
N MET A 230 6.99 -2.71 19.85
CA MET A 230 6.84 -1.83 18.68
C MET A 230 8.15 -1.74 17.88
N ILE A 231 9.28 -1.53 18.56
CA ILE A 231 10.63 -1.52 17.97
C ILE A 231 10.96 -2.88 17.35
N LEU A 232 10.60 -3.96 18.04
CA LEU A 232 10.78 -5.32 17.55
C LEU A 232 9.99 -5.57 16.26
N ILE A 233 8.75 -5.09 16.15
CA ILE A 233 7.94 -5.21 14.92
C ILE A 233 8.56 -4.38 13.80
N ARG A 234 8.91 -3.13 14.08
CA ARG A 234 9.54 -2.22 13.12
C ARG A 234 10.51 -1.29 13.87
N PRO A 235 11.83 -1.35 13.62
CA PRO A 235 12.81 -0.51 14.34
C PRO A 235 12.54 1.00 14.25
N THR A 236 11.92 1.46 13.16
CA THR A 236 11.51 2.87 12.98
C THR A 236 10.52 3.34 14.02
N GLU A 237 9.76 2.44 14.65
CA GLU A 237 8.77 2.76 15.69
C GLU A 237 9.41 3.15 17.04
N ALA A 238 10.75 3.15 17.13
CA ALA A 238 11.47 3.74 18.26
C ALA A 238 11.04 5.21 18.53
N VAL A 239 10.61 5.93 17.49
CA VAL A 239 10.05 7.29 17.58
C VAL A 239 8.85 7.38 18.52
N ALA A 240 8.13 6.29 18.77
CA ALA A 240 7.00 6.24 19.69
C ALA A 240 7.38 6.62 21.14
N ILE A 241 8.67 6.51 21.53
CA ILE A 241 9.16 6.92 22.85
C ILE A 241 8.90 8.41 23.14
N LEU A 242 8.79 9.24 22.10
CA LEU A 242 8.47 10.66 22.26
C LEU A 242 7.11 10.88 22.94
N VAL A 243 6.16 9.96 22.76
CA VAL A 243 4.82 10.06 23.35
C VAL A 243 4.90 10.10 24.89
N PRO A 244 5.42 9.07 25.60
CA PRO A 244 5.52 9.12 27.06
C PRO A 244 6.54 10.13 27.61
N VAL A 245 7.61 10.42 26.86
CA VAL A 245 8.66 11.36 27.28
C VAL A 245 8.17 12.81 27.27
N LEU A 246 7.41 13.19 26.24
CA LEU A 246 6.90 14.57 26.08
C LEU A 246 5.47 14.75 26.59
N TRP A 247 4.82 13.69 27.08
CA TRP A 247 3.45 13.76 27.58
C TRP A 247 3.31 14.80 28.70
N GLY A 248 2.36 15.73 28.56
CA GLY A 248 2.10 16.78 29.54
C GLY A 248 3.01 18.01 29.43
N VAL A 249 3.99 18.00 28.52
CA VAL A 249 4.93 19.13 28.34
C VAL A 249 4.27 20.20 27.46
N SER A 250 4.21 21.43 27.96
CA SER A 250 3.63 22.59 27.24
C SER A 250 4.53 23.82 27.21
N SER A 251 5.50 23.89 28.13
CA SER A 251 6.46 24.99 28.31
C SER A 251 7.77 24.47 28.92
N LEU A 252 8.81 25.31 28.93
CA LEU A 252 10.09 25.00 29.58
C LEU A 252 9.93 24.68 31.08
N ALA A 253 8.99 25.35 31.77
CA ALA A 253 8.68 25.08 33.16
C ALA A 253 8.13 23.64 33.35
N THR A 254 7.17 23.22 32.53
CA THR A 254 6.64 21.85 32.58
C THR A 254 7.67 20.80 32.13
N ALA A 255 8.60 21.14 31.23
CA ALA A 255 9.69 20.26 30.86
C ALA A 255 10.66 20.04 32.03
N ARG A 256 10.99 21.09 32.80
CA ARG A 256 11.78 20.97 34.03
C ARG A 256 11.05 20.12 35.08
N GLN A 257 9.74 20.31 35.25
CA GLN A 257 8.93 19.47 36.15
C GLN A 257 8.91 18.00 35.71
N LYS A 258 8.79 17.74 34.41
CA LYS A 258 8.88 16.40 33.83
C LYS A 258 10.23 15.75 34.10
N LEU A 259 11.33 16.50 33.91
CA LEU A 259 12.67 16.02 34.23
C LEU A 259 12.82 15.70 35.73
N GLN A 260 12.35 16.59 36.61
CA GLN A 260 12.35 16.35 38.06
C GLN A 260 11.53 15.11 38.44
N LEU A 261 10.36 14.89 37.80
CA LEU A 261 9.56 13.69 38.00
C LEU A 261 10.33 12.43 37.60
N LEU A 262 11.00 12.44 36.45
CA LEU A 262 11.80 11.31 35.96
C LEU A 262 13.00 11.03 36.85
N LEU A 263 13.69 12.07 37.34
CA LEU A 263 14.81 11.92 38.29
C LEU A 263 14.32 11.36 39.64
N LYS A 264 13.20 11.86 40.17
CA LYS A 264 12.59 11.34 41.41
C LYS A 264 12.11 9.89 41.25
N ARG A 265 11.70 9.51 40.04
CA ARG A 265 11.22 8.17 39.68
C ARG A 265 12.22 7.43 38.80
N TRP A 266 13.53 7.62 39.00
CA TRP A 266 14.56 6.92 38.22
C TRP A 266 14.41 5.39 38.21
N PRO A 267 13.89 4.70 39.27
CA PRO A 267 13.68 3.26 39.18
C PRO A 267 12.62 2.88 38.15
N ASP A 268 11.60 3.72 37.96
CA ASP A 268 10.58 3.51 36.92
C ASP A 268 11.22 3.66 35.53
N VAL A 269 12.13 4.62 35.35
CA VAL A 269 12.88 4.81 34.09
C VAL A 269 13.76 3.60 33.77
N LEU A 270 14.44 3.04 34.76
CA LEU A 270 15.21 1.81 34.57
C LEU A 270 14.33 0.61 34.24
N VAL A 271 13.21 0.44 34.95
CA VAL A 271 12.25 -0.65 34.69
C VAL A 271 11.66 -0.53 33.27
N LEU A 272 11.39 0.70 32.81
CA LEU A 272 10.99 0.96 31.43
C LEU A 272 12.10 0.55 30.45
N GLY A 273 13.34 0.94 30.70
CA GLY A 273 14.50 0.55 29.88
C GLY A 273 14.70 -0.96 29.80
N LEU A 274 14.57 -1.66 30.94
CA LEU A 274 14.58 -3.13 30.99
C LEU A 274 13.42 -3.73 30.20
N GLY A 275 12.22 -3.14 30.29
CA GLY A 275 11.07 -3.54 29.48
C GLY A 275 11.33 -3.42 27.98
N ILE A 276 11.96 -2.33 27.53
CA ILE A 276 12.36 -2.16 26.12
C ILE A 276 13.37 -3.24 25.73
N GLY A 277 14.40 -3.44 26.56
CA GLY A 277 15.43 -4.46 26.34
C GLY A 277 14.83 -5.85 26.20
N LEU A 278 13.93 -6.24 27.12
CA LEU A 278 13.22 -7.51 27.07
C LEU A 278 12.33 -7.65 25.83
N GLY A 279 11.67 -6.57 25.41
CA GLY A 279 10.82 -6.58 24.22
C GLY A 279 11.61 -6.78 22.93
N VAL A 280 12.81 -6.22 22.80
CA VAL A 280 13.65 -6.35 21.59
C VAL A 280 14.55 -7.61 21.63
N LEU A 281 14.77 -8.19 22.82
CA LEU A 281 15.66 -9.32 23.05
C LEU A 281 15.47 -10.50 22.07
N PRO A 282 14.23 -10.94 21.74
CA PRO A 282 14.05 -12.07 20.82
C PRO A 282 14.76 -11.89 19.46
N GLN A 283 14.73 -10.69 18.88
CA GLN A 283 15.41 -10.44 17.61
C GLN A 283 16.92 -10.38 17.76
N LEU A 284 17.43 -9.79 18.85
CA LEU A 284 18.87 -9.71 19.09
C LEU A 284 19.47 -11.11 19.24
N LEU A 285 18.75 -12.01 19.92
CA LEU A 285 19.14 -13.41 20.05
C LEU A 285 19.07 -14.14 18.69
N TYR A 286 18.01 -13.94 17.92
CA TYR A 286 17.89 -14.52 16.57
C TYR A 286 19.04 -14.08 15.66
N TRP A 287 19.33 -12.77 15.59
CA TRP A 287 20.45 -12.27 14.79
C TRP A 287 21.80 -12.78 15.30
N LYS A 288 22.00 -12.84 16.63
CA LYS A 288 23.23 -13.38 17.20
C LYS A 288 23.44 -14.84 16.81
N TRP A 289 22.38 -15.62 16.82
CA TRP A 289 22.39 -17.02 16.40
C TRP A 289 22.62 -17.18 14.89
N ALA A 290 21.86 -16.46 14.06
CA ALA A 290 21.88 -16.62 12.60
C ALA A 290 23.13 -15.99 11.93
N THR A 291 23.60 -14.86 12.43
CA THR A 291 24.63 -14.03 11.76
C THR A 291 25.90 -13.84 12.60
N GLY A 292 25.89 -14.26 13.87
CA GLY A 292 26.98 -13.99 14.81
C GLY A 292 26.96 -12.60 15.45
N HIS A 293 26.06 -11.70 15.03
CA HIS A 293 25.95 -10.32 15.51
C HIS A 293 24.62 -10.04 16.21
N PHE A 294 24.64 -9.30 17.33
CA PHE A 294 23.41 -8.89 18.01
C PHE A 294 22.62 -7.83 17.26
N LEU A 295 23.26 -7.04 16.40
CA LEU A 295 22.64 -6.04 15.54
C LEU A 295 23.03 -6.34 14.10
N PHE A 296 22.03 -6.52 13.24
CA PHE A 296 22.22 -6.89 11.84
C PHE A 296 21.21 -6.15 10.96
N TYR A 297 21.68 -5.58 9.84
CA TYR A 297 20.83 -4.86 8.90
C TYR A 297 20.22 -5.83 7.87
N SER A 298 18.98 -6.25 8.11
CA SER A 298 18.33 -7.29 7.30
C SER A 298 17.62 -6.79 6.03
N TYR A 299 17.71 -5.50 5.70
CA TYR A 299 17.04 -4.92 4.53
C TYR A 299 17.94 -4.77 3.29
N GLN A 300 19.14 -5.34 3.32
CA GLN A 300 20.09 -5.41 2.21
C GLN A 300 20.41 -4.04 1.60
N GLU A 301 20.05 -3.83 0.32
CA GLU A 301 20.36 -2.62 -0.46
C GLU A 301 19.43 -1.45 -0.17
N GLN A 302 18.32 -1.68 0.53
CA GLN A 302 17.41 -0.60 0.92
C GLN A 302 18.09 0.23 2.01
N SER A 303 17.93 1.55 2.02
CA SER A 303 18.56 2.41 3.03
C SER A 303 17.72 3.64 3.35
N PHE A 304 18.25 4.51 4.22
CA PHE A 304 17.64 5.79 4.56
C PHE A 304 18.47 6.96 4.05
N ASN A 305 17.85 7.86 3.29
CA ASN A 305 18.36 9.18 2.97
C ASN A 305 17.66 10.26 3.79
N PHE A 306 18.20 10.53 4.99
CA PHE A 306 17.65 11.50 5.93
C PHE A 306 17.79 12.97 5.50
N LEU A 307 18.73 13.27 4.59
CA LEU A 307 18.98 14.63 4.09
C LEU A 307 18.09 15.00 2.91
N HIS A 308 17.65 14.02 2.13
CA HIS A 308 16.74 14.20 0.99
C HIS A 308 15.48 13.34 1.14
N PRO A 309 14.67 13.55 2.19
CA PRO A 309 13.46 12.77 2.40
C PRO A 309 12.41 13.07 1.30
N HIS A 310 11.71 12.03 0.87
CA HIS A 310 10.62 12.09 -0.12
C HIS A 310 9.31 12.64 0.47
N THR A 311 9.36 13.64 1.35
CA THR A 311 8.19 14.09 2.13
C THR A 311 7.05 14.59 1.25
N TYR A 312 7.35 15.34 0.18
CA TYR A 312 6.31 15.78 -0.75
C TYR A 312 5.64 14.59 -1.44
N GLN A 313 6.43 13.62 -1.89
CA GLN A 313 5.92 12.44 -2.56
C GLN A 313 5.07 11.58 -1.61
N VAL A 314 5.54 11.37 -0.38
CA VAL A 314 4.81 10.66 0.68
C VAL A 314 3.47 11.33 0.99
N LEU A 315 3.38 12.66 0.93
CA LEU A 315 2.14 13.38 1.23
C LEU A 315 1.18 13.48 0.03
N PHE A 316 1.69 13.74 -1.18
CA PHE A 316 0.87 14.23 -2.30
C PHE A 316 1.07 13.50 -3.64
N SER A 317 2.01 12.57 -3.76
CA SER A 317 2.23 11.87 -5.03
C SER A 317 1.01 11.09 -5.48
N TYR A 318 0.74 11.06 -6.79
CA TYR A 318 -0.26 10.15 -7.37
C TYR A 318 0.10 8.69 -7.21
N LYS A 319 1.37 8.35 -6.99
CA LYS A 319 1.79 6.97 -6.74
C LYS A 319 1.18 6.44 -5.45
N LYS A 320 1.41 7.13 -4.31
CA LYS A 320 1.03 6.69 -2.94
C LYS A 320 0.81 7.82 -1.91
N GLY A 321 0.54 9.04 -2.35
CA GLY A 321 0.41 10.21 -1.48
C GLY A 321 -0.63 10.01 -0.38
N TRP A 322 -0.22 10.18 0.88
CA TRP A 322 -1.08 10.00 2.05
C TRP A 322 -2.33 10.88 1.99
N LEU A 323 -2.18 12.18 1.75
CA LEU A 323 -3.28 13.13 1.75
C LEU A 323 -4.08 13.11 0.45
N LEU A 324 -3.54 12.49 -0.61
CA LEU A 324 -4.27 12.27 -1.86
C LEU A 324 -5.31 11.13 -1.69
N TYR A 325 -4.89 9.99 -1.14
CA TYR A 325 -5.73 8.80 -0.95
C TYR A 325 -6.43 8.75 0.41
N THR A 326 -6.03 9.61 1.36
CA THR A 326 -6.69 9.78 2.67
C THR A 326 -6.87 11.28 2.99
N PRO A 327 -7.62 12.03 2.14
CA PRO A 327 -7.82 13.47 2.30
C PRO A 327 -8.50 13.85 3.62
N LEU A 328 -9.22 12.93 4.26
CA LEU A 328 -9.81 13.18 5.57
C LEU A 328 -8.79 13.57 6.65
N MET A 329 -7.53 13.13 6.52
CA MET A 329 -6.46 13.48 7.46
C MET A 329 -6.08 14.97 7.43
N PHE A 330 -6.51 15.74 6.42
CA PHE A 330 -6.46 17.20 6.50
C PHE A 330 -7.23 17.75 7.72
N LEU A 331 -8.31 17.08 8.16
CA LEU A 331 -9.05 17.48 9.36
C LEU A 331 -8.23 17.22 10.63
N ALA A 332 -7.45 16.15 10.68
CA ALA A 332 -6.51 15.89 11.78
C ALA A 332 -5.39 16.95 11.81
N LEU A 333 -4.84 17.32 10.66
CA LEU A 333 -3.85 18.40 10.56
C LEU A 333 -4.42 19.77 10.98
N GLY A 334 -5.63 20.11 10.54
CA GLY A 334 -6.35 21.31 11.01
C GLY A 334 -6.63 21.26 12.52
N GLY A 335 -7.00 20.07 13.02
CA GLY A 335 -7.18 19.78 14.44
C GLY A 335 -5.93 19.95 15.27
N MET A 336 -4.74 19.77 14.70
CA MET A 336 -3.48 20.03 15.38
C MET A 336 -3.36 21.50 15.79
N VAL A 337 -3.82 22.43 14.95
CA VAL A 337 -3.82 23.87 15.28
C VAL A 337 -4.72 24.16 16.48
N VAL A 338 -5.90 23.54 16.51
CA VAL A 338 -6.85 23.67 17.63
C VAL A 338 -6.26 23.06 18.91
N LEU A 339 -5.68 21.87 18.80
CA LEU A 339 -5.04 21.15 19.90
C LEU A 339 -3.88 21.98 20.48
N TRP A 340 -3.06 22.59 19.63
CA TRP A 340 -1.96 23.45 20.05
C TRP A 340 -2.43 24.67 20.84
N ARG A 341 -3.53 25.30 20.40
CA ARG A 341 -4.07 26.50 21.03
C ARG A 341 -4.78 26.22 22.36
N ARG A 342 -5.42 25.05 22.51
CA ARG A 342 -6.28 24.73 23.67
C ARG A 342 -5.69 23.74 24.66
N HIS A 343 -4.92 22.77 24.16
CA HIS A 343 -4.37 21.66 24.95
C HIS A 343 -2.91 21.43 24.57
N ARG A 344 -2.09 22.46 24.71
CA ARG A 344 -0.67 22.46 24.31
C ARG A 344 0.12 21.27 24.89
N ALA A 345 -0.22 20.85 26.11
CA ALA A 345 0.36 19.69 26.80
C ALA A 345 0.13 18.34 26.08
N LEU A 346 -0.93 18.24 25.27
CA LEU A 346 -1.20 17.11 24.37
C LEU A 346 -0.65 17.36 22.97
N ALA A 347 -0.65 18.61 22.51
CA ALA A 347 -0.19 18.95 21.16
C ALA A 347 1.31 18.70 20.95
N VAL A 348 2.15 19.04 21.94
CA VAL A 348 3.61 18.87 21.84
C VAL A 348 4.02 17.42 21.57
N PRO A 349 3.63 16.41 22.38
CA PRO A 349 4.00 15.01 22.10
C PRO A 349 3.45 14.51 20.77
N VAL A 350 2.20 14.85 20.42
CA VAL A 350 1.56 14.42 19.17
C VAL A 350 2.28 15.03 17.96
N LEU A 351 2.59 16.32 17.99
CA LEU A 351 3.29 17.02 16.91
C LEU A 351 4.73 16.54 16.77
N ALA A 352 5.48 16.42 17.88
CA ALA A 352 6.86 15.95 17.87
C ALA A 352 6.97 14.52 17.33
N TYR A 353 6.09 13.62 17.80
CA TYR A 353 5.97 12.28 17.25
C TYR A 353 5.66 12.31 15.75
N PHE A 354 4.61 13.03 15.35
CA PHE A 354 4.15 13.02 13.95
C PHE A 354 5.22 13.56 12.99
N LEU A 355 5.85 14.69 13.31
CA LEU A 355 6.89 15.28 12.47
C LEU A 355 8.12 14.38 12.35
N LEU A 356 8.58 13.81 13.47
CA LEU A 356 9.76 12.93 13.42
C LEU A 356 9.44 11.60 12.72
N ASN A 357 8.25 11.03 12.95
CA ASN A 357 7.81 9.83 12.25
C ASN A 357 7.64 10.08 10.75
N LEU A 358 7.04 11.21 10.36
CA LEU A 358 6.91 11.58 8.94
C LEU A 358 8.28 11.74 8.28
N TRP A 359 9.25 12.35 8.97
CA TRP A 359 10.61 12.48 8.46
C TRP A 359 11.29 11.12 8.27
N ILE A 360 11.23 10.22 9.27
CA ILE A 360 11.80 8.87 9.18
C ILE A 360 11.14 8.08 8.04
N VAL A 361 9.81 8.10 7.96
CA VAL A 361 9.05 7.41 6.91
C VAL A 361 9.39 7.98 5.53
N SER A 362 9.58 9.29 5.42
CA SER A 362 9.94 9.94 4.15
C SER A 362 11.39 9.70 3.74
N ALA A 363 12.27 9.37 4.68
CA ALA A 363 13.69 9.15 4.42
C ALA A 363 14.00 7.77 3.83
N TRP A 364 13.03 6.85 3.78
CA TRP A 364 13.25 5.51 3.22
C TRP A 364 13.34 5.54 1.69
N ASP A 365 14.34 4.85 1.12
CA ASP A 365 14.57 4.86 -0.34
C ASP A 365 13.35 4.36 -1.13
N ILE A 366 12.66 3.33 -0.63
CA ILE A 366 11.39 2.84 -1.18
C ILE A 366 10.23 3.59 -0.52
N TRP A 367 10.19 4.91 -0.68
CA TRP A 367 9.22 5.79 -0.01
C TRP A 367 7.75 5.46 -0.32
N TRP A 368 7.48 4.70 -1.40
CA TRP A 368 6.14 4.25 -1.78
C TRP A 368 5.71 2.96 -1.06
N TYR A 369 6.61 2.31 -0.31
CA TYR A 369 6.31 1.12 0.51
C TYR A 369 5.56 -0.01 -0.24
N GLY A 370 5.91 -0.28 -1.50
CA GLY A 370 5.32 -1.38 -2.29
C GLY A 370 3.81 -1.27 -2.54
N GLY A 371 3.16 -2.40 -2.85
CA GLY A 371 1.71 -2.52 -3.05
C GLY A 371 0.88 -1.92 -1.91
N SER A 372 0.12 -0.86 -2.17
CA SER A 372 -0.67 -0.15 -1.16
C SER A 372 -1.70 0.85 -1.71
N ILE A 373 -2.68 1.24 -0.88
CA ILE A 373 -3.55 2.39 -1.09
C ILE A 373 -3.20 3.51 -0.10
N GLY A 374 -2.80 4.67 -0.64
CA GLY A 374 -2.20 5.75 0.15
C GLY A 374 -0.90 5.32 0.84
N GLN A 375 -0.51 6.04 1.89
CA GLN A 375 0.74 5.75 2.60
C GLN A 375 0.52 4.79 3.77
N ARG A 376 0.78 3.50 3.56
CA ARG A 376 0.58 2.46 4.58
C ARG A 376 1.42 2.69 5.85
N ALA A 377 2.62 3.22 5.69
CA ALA A 377 3.57 3.46 6.78
C ALA A 377 3.12 4.53 7.80
N LEU A 378 2.06 5.29 7.53
CA LEU A 378 1.50 6.29 8.46
C LEU A 378 0.23 5.82 9.18
N VAL A 379 -0.31 4.65 8.83
CA VAL A 379 -1.59 4.16 9.35
C VAL A 379 -1.57 3.94 10.86
N GLN A 380 -0.46 3.41 11.40
CA GLN A 380 -0.32 3.24 12.84
C GLN A 380 -0.31 4.57 13.61
N SER A 381 0.11 5.66 12.98
CA SER A 381 0.08 7.01 13.57
C SER A 381 -1.34 7.52 13.79
N TYR A 382 -2.36 6.91 13.18
CA TYR A 382 -3.75 7.37 13.32
C TYR A 382 -4.27 7.25 14.75
N ALA A 383 -3.73 6.35 15.57
CA ALA A 383 -4.05 6.29 16.99
C ALA A 383 -3.66 7.60 17.68
N VAL A 384 -2.48 8.15 17.38
CA VAL A 384 -1.99 9.41 17.94
C VAL A 384 -2.69 10.61 17.29
N LEU A 385 -2.88 10.58 15.97
CA LEU A 385 -3.58 11.63 15.20
C LEU A 385 -5.10 11.68 15.46
N SER A 386 -5.67 10.68 16.12
CA SER A 386 -7.06 10.71 16.57
C SER A 386 -7.32 11.85 17.59
N LEU A 387 -6.31 12.24 18.38
CA LEU A 387 -6.42 13.31 19.37
C LEU A 387 -6.67 14.68 18.71
N PRO A 388 -5.84 15.14 17.74
CA PRO A 388 -6.14 16.37 17.02
C PRO A 388 -7.41 16.26 16.16
N LEU A 389 -7.70 15.10 15.55
CA LEU A 389 -8.97 14.90 14.83
C LEU A 389 -10.19 15.08 15.74
N ALA A 390 -10.18 14.48 16.93
CA ALA A 390 -11.23 14.66 17.94
C ALA A 390 -11.34 16.12 18.38
N CYS A 391 -10.21 16.81 18.53
CA CYS A 391 -10.17 18.23 18.87
C CYS A 391 -10.80 19.10 17.77
N PHE A 392 -10.56 18.79 16.50
CA PHE A 392 -11.21 19.47 15.36
C PHE A 392 -12.73 19.29 15.38
N LEU A 393 -13.20 18.04 15.48
CA LEU A 393 -14.64 17.74 15.48
C LEU A 393 -15.34 18.35 16.69
N ALA A 394 -14.71 18.29 17.87
CA ALA A 394 -15.24 18.94 19.07
C ALA A 394 -15.33 20.47 18.90
N TRP A 395 -14.29 21.10 18.33
CA TRP A 395 -14.25 22.53 18.09
C TRP A 395 -15.36 22.97 17.13
N VAL A 396 -15.51 22.33 15.96
CA VAL A 396 -16.58 22.67 15.00
C VAL A 396 -17.96 22.52 15.63
N SER A 397 -18.14 21.51 16.48
CA SER A 397 -19.41 21.21 17.14
C SER A 397 -19.84 22.23 18.21
N GLU A 398 -18.97 23.16 18.61
CA GLU A 398 -19.29 24.14 19.65
C GLU A 398 -20.42 25.10 19.23
N PRO A 399 -21.42 25.37 20.09
CA PRO A 399 -22.59 26.22 19.83
C PRO A 399 -22.28 27.60 19.22
N ARG A 400 -21.12 28.18 19.53
CA ARG A 400 -20.68 29.49 19.05
C ARG A 400 -20.36 29.56 17.54
N HIS A 401 -20.05 28.44 16.90
CA HIS A 401 -19.77 28.42 15.47
C HIS A 401 -21.07 28.43 14.64
N ARG A 402 -21.04 29.02 13.44
CA ARG A 402 -22.21 29.09 12.55
C ARG A 402 -22.67 27.68 12.16
N VAL A 403 -23.99 27.46 12.15
CA VAL A 403 -24.60 26.18 11.74
C VAL A 403 -24.13 25.78 10.32
N ALA A 404 -23.99 26.76 9.42
CA ALA A 404 -23.47 26.54 8.06
C ALA A 404 -22.08 25.88 8.04
N LEU A 405 -21.16 26.27 8.94
CA LEU A 405 -19.84 25.65 9.04
C LEU A 405 -19.94 24.19 9.50
N ARG A 406 -20.80 23.91 10.48
CA ARG A 406 -21.03 22.53 10.96
C ARG A 406 -21.58 21.65 9.85
N MET A 407 -22.59 22.14 9.13
CA MET A 407 -23.17 21.41 8.01
C MET A 407 -22.16 21.20 6.88
N ALA A 408 -21.35 22.20 6.54
CA ALA A 408 -20.29 22.06 5.54
C ALA A 408 -19.26 21.00 5.95
N VAL A 409 -18.86 20.95 7.23
CA VAL A 409 -17.94 19.92 7.73
C VAL A 409 -18.59 18.54 7.72
N VAL A 410 -19.86 18.41 8.10
CA VAL A 410 -20.59 17.13 8.04
C VAL A 410 -20.68 16.63 6.59
N VAL A 411 -21.12 17.48 5.66
CA VAL A 411 -21.20 17.14 4.23
C VAL A 411 -19.81 16.79 3.70
N GLY A 412 -18.79 17.58 4.01
CA GLY A 412 -17.41 17.30 3.63
C GLY A 412 -16.92 15.95 4.15
N VAL A 413 -17.14 15.63 5.42
CA VAL A 413 -16.78 14.32 6.00
C VAL A 413 -17.50 13.19 5.28
N VAL A 414 -18.79 13.31 5.01
CA VAL A 414 -19.56 12.28 4.29
C VAL A 414 -19.01 12.05 2.89
N LEU A 415 -18.74 13.12 2.13
CA LEU A 415 -18.16 13.03 0.78
C LEU A 415 -16.74 12.44 0.79
N LEU A 416 -15.93 12.76 1.79
CA LEU A 416 -14.58 12.21 1.92
C LEU A 416 -14.58 10.74 2.35
N VAL A 417 -15.55 10.33 3.18
CA VAL A 417 -15.78 8.91 3.52
C VAL A 417 -16.22 8.15 2.27
N ASP A 418 -17.19 8.68 1.53
CA ASP A 418 -17.66 8.09 0.26
C ASP A 418 -16.51 7.93 -0.74
N LEU A 419 -15.72 8.99 -0.95
CA LEU A 419 -14.54 8.95 -1.81
C LEU A 419 -13.53 7.89 -1.36
N ASN A 420 -13.26 7.78 -0.05
CA ASN A 420 -12.31 6.80 0.46
C ASN A 420 -12.81 5.36 0.26
N LEU A 421 -14.08 5.09 0.58
CA LEU A 421 -14.70 3.76 0.37
C LEU A 421 -14.76 3.41 -1.12
N PHE A 422 -15.06 4.37 -1.99
CA PHE A 422 -15.09 4.15 -3.43
C PHE A 422 -13.70 3.85 -3.99
N GLN A 423 -12.68 4.61 -3.62
CA GLN A 423 -11.30 4.34 -4.04
C GLN A 423 -10.77 3.03 -3.47
N HIS A 424 -11.15 2.70 -2.23
CA HIS A 424 -10.87 1.40 -1.66
C HIS A 424 -11.49 0.28 -2.51
N TRP A 425 -12.75 0.39 -2.90
CA TRP A 425 -13.37 -0.54 -3.83
C TRP A 425 -12.61 -0.60 -5.16
N GLN A 426 -12.23 0.53 -5.75
CA GLN A 426 -11.41 0.53 -6.97
C GLN A 426 -10.07 -0.21 -6.79
N TYR A 427 -9.41 -0.05 -5.65
CA TYR A 427 -8.16 -0.76 -5.32
C TYR A 427 -8.36 -2.27 -5.19
N MET A 428 -9.44 -2.71 -4.54
CA MET A 428 -9.78 -4.13 -4.39
C MET A 428 -10.02 -4.84 -5.72
N TYR A 429 -10.49 -4.09 -6.73
CA TYR A 429 -10.68 -4.58 -8.10
C TYR A 429 -9.49 -4.25 -9.02
N SER A 430 -8.33 -3.85 -8.48
CA SER A 430 -7.13 -3.49 -9.26
C SER A 430 -7.34 -2.37 -10.30
N ILE A 431 -8.43 -1.59 -10.17
CA ILE A 431 -8.64 -0.38 -10.98
C ILE A 431 -7.61 0.67 -10.54
N ILE A 432 -7.51 0.95 -9.24
CA ILE A 432 -6.34 1.65 -8.71
C ILE A 432 -5.19 0.63 -8.68
N HIS A 433 -4.16 0.90 -9.47
CA HIS A 433 -3.03 -0.01 -9.59
C HIS A 433 -2.23 -0.07 -8.27
N PRO A 434 -1.86 -1.27 -7.76
CA PRO A 434 -1.21 -1.39 -6.47
C PRO A 434 0.13 -0.70 -6.34
N GLU A 435 0.89 -0.50 -7.42
CA GLU A 435 2.23 0.10 -7.35
C GLU A 435 2.49 1.31 -8.26
N GLU A 436 1.97 1.29 -9.50
CA GLU A 436 2.44 2.17 -10.58
C GLU A 436 1.54 3.38 -10.88
N MET A 437 0.63 3.74 -9.98
CA MET A 437 -0.25 4.89 -10.17
C MET A 437 0.51 6.17 -10.56
N ASN A 438 -0.03 6.89 -11.54
CA ASN A 438 0.46 8.19 -11.99
C ASN A 438 -0.71 9.20 -12.08
N ARG A 439 -0.40 10.46 -12.40
CA ARG A 439 -1.41 11.54 -12.47
C ARG A 439 -2.43 11.30 -13.57
N GLN A 440 -1.97 10.97 -14.77
CA GLN A 440 -2.82 10.77 -15.95
C GLN A 440 -3.83 9.66 -15.72
N TYR A 441 -3.34 8.50 -15.26
CA TYR A 441 -4.16 7.35 -14.95
C TYR A 441 -5.14 7.63 -13.80
N TYR A 442 -4.70 8.24 -12.70
CA TYR A 442 -5.59 8.58 -11.58
C TYR A 442 -6.83 9.36 -12.05
N TRP A 443 -6.65 10.37 -12.90
CA TRP A 443 -7.76 11.16 -13.43
C TRP A 443 -8.54 10.43 -14.53
N SER A 444 -7.92 9.51 -15.28
CA SER A 444 -8.64 8.70 -16.28
C SER A 444 -9.64 7.74 -15.62
N ILE A 445 -9.34 7.25 -14.42
CA ILE A 445 -10.20 6.33 -13.65
C ILE A 445 -10.99 6.98 -12.51
N PHE A 446 -10.84 8.29 -12.28
CA PHE A 446 -11.49 8.98 -11.16
C PHE A 446 -13.01 8.80 -11.21
N ASN A 447 -13.58 8.25 -10.14
CA ASN A 447 -15.01 7.95 -10.02
C ASN A 447 -15.56 6.97 -11.09
N LYS A 448 -14.71 6.13 -11.71
CA LYS A 448 -15.13 5.10 -12.68
C LYS A 448 -15.21 3.70 -12.06
N THR A 449 -16.27 2.98 -12.42
CA THR A 449 -16.46 1.57 -12.03
C THR A 449 -16.01 0.56 -13.09
N LYS A 450 -15.93 1.00 -14.36
CA LYS A 450 -15.53 0.16 -15.50
C LYS A 450 -14.61 0.94 -16.44
N PRO A 451 -13.31 1.06 -16.11
CA PRO A 451 -12.35 1.67 -17.02
C PRO A 451 -12.23 0.87 -18.33
N GLY A 452 -12.07 1.57 -19.44
CA GLY A 452 -11.82 0.95 -20.74
C GLY A 452 -10.33 0.86 -21.08
N GLN A 453 -10.01 0.28 -22.24
CA GLN A 453 -8.61 0.15 -22.70
C GLN A 453 -7.90 1.52 -22.79
N ALA A 454 -8.60 2.56 -23.27
CA ALA A 454 -8.07 3.93 -23.32
C ALA A 454 -7.66 4.47 -21.94
N ASP A 455 -8.38 4.07 -20.89
CA ASP A 455 -8.10 4.49 -19.52
C ASP A 455 -6.88 3.74 -18.99
N TYR A 456 -6.80 2.41 -19.16
CA TYR A 456 -5.65 1.60 -18.76
C TYR A 456 -4.37 1.98 -19.49
N ALA A 457 -4.45 2.38 -20.76
CA ALA A 457 -3.30 2.86 -21.51
C ALA A 457 -2.64 4.09 -20.87
N GLN A 458 -3.39 4.94 -20.14
CA GLN A 458 -2.85 6.11 -19.43
C GLN A 458 -1.91 5.76 -18.27
N LEU A 459 -1.82 4.49 -17.89
CA LEU A 459 -0.83 4.04 -16.92
C LEU A 459 0.60 4.09 -17.49
N ASP A 460 0.74 3.87 -18.80
CA ASP A 460 2.04 3.79 -19.48
C ASP A 460 2.23 4.91 -20.53
N VAL A 461 1.15 5.31 -21.20
CA VAL A 461 1.16 6.27 -22.32
C VAL A 461 0.45 7.56 -21.90
N PRO A 462 1.14 8.71 -21.87
CA PRO A 462 0.54 9.96 -21.40
C PRO A 462 -0.46 10.58 -22.39
N THR A 463 -0.56 10.03 -23.61
CA THR A 463 -1.38 10.55 -24.70
C THR A 463 -2.63 9.72 -24.92
N ARG A 464 -3.70 10.36 -25.39
CA ARG A 464 -4.94 9.74 -25.88
C ARG A 464 -5.62 10.67 -26.86
N LEU A 465 -6.55 10.15 -27.65
CA LEU A 465 -7.41 10.98 -28.50
C LEU A 465 -8.05 12.12 -27.66
N PRO A 466 -7.86 13.40 -28.03
CA PRO A 466 -8.39 14.54 -27.28
C PRO A 466 -9.92 14.63 -27.26
N ARG A 467 -10.59 13.95 -28.19
CA ARG A 467 -12.04 13.98 -28.39
C ARG A 467 -12.58 12.58 -28.59
N ALA A 468 -13.91 12.44 -28.61
CA ALA A 468 -14.54 11.15 -28.86
C ALA A 468 -14.10 10.57 -30.21
N GLU A 469 -13.89 9.25 -30.28
CA GLU A 469 -13.45 8.56 -31.49
C GLU A 469 -14.35 8.84 -32.71
N ALA A 470 -15.64 9.08 -32.48
CA ALA A 470 -16.61 9.45 -33.51
C ALA A 470 -16.30 10.79 -34.23
N GLU A 471 -15.45 11.65 -33.67
CA GLU A 471 -15.00 12.91 -34.27
C GLU A 471 -13.80 12.73 -35.21
N TYR A 472 -13.36 11.49 -35.44
CA TYR A 472 -12.23 11.18 -36.31
C TYR A 472 -12.66 10.27 -37.46
N ASP A 473 -12.02 10.45 -38.61
CA ASP A 473 -12.02 9.49 -39.70
C ASP A 473 -10.88 8.49 -39.48
N ARG A 474 -11.26 7.22 -39.33
CA ARG A 474 -10.34 6.10 -39.10
C ARG A 474 -9.89 5.51 -40.41
N ARG A 475 -8.58 5.33 -40.59
CA ARG A 475 -7.98 4.68 -41.76
C ARG A 475 -6.97 3.62 -41.32
N PHE A 476 -7.16 2.40 -41.79
CA PHE A 476 -6.18 1.33 -41.62
C PHE A 476 -4.90 1.62 -42.42
N VAL A 477 -3.74 1.34 -41.84
CA VAL A 477 -2.44 1.56 -42.49
C VAL A 477 -1.76 0.24 -42.83
N ALA A 478 -1.45 -0.57 -41.82
CA ALA A 478 -0.79 -1.86 -42.02
C ALA A 478 -0.99 -2.78 -40.82
N LYS A 479 -0.77 -4.08 -41.06
CA LYS A 479 -0.85 -5.17 -40.08
C LYS A 479 0.28 -6.17 -40.32
N LEU A 480 0.79 -6.73 -39.24
CA LEU A 480 1.67 -7.88 -39.20
C LEU A 480 0.94 -8.99 -38.44
N ASP A 481 0.48 -10.01 -39.16
CA ASP A 481 -0.29 -11.17 -38.67
C ASP A 481 0.55 -12.44 -38.51
N PHE A 482 1.85 -12.34 -38.79
CA PHE A 482 2.80 -13.45 -38.70
C PHE A 482 2.45 -14.69 -39.55
N ASP A 483 1.48 -14.63 -40.46
CA ASP A 483 0.98 -15.79 -41.23
C ASP A 483 1.86 -16.17 -42.44
N THR A 484 2.66 -15.23 -42.93
CA THR A 484 3.48 -15.43 -44.13
C THR A 484 4.84 -16.09 -43.84
N PRO A 485 5.61 -15.68 -42.82
CA PRO A 485 6.89 -16.30 -42.53
C PRO A 485 6.71 -17.73 -41.97
N PRO A 486 7.65 -18.65 -42.21
CA PRO A 486 7.58 -20.00 -41.64
C PRO A 486 7.71 -19.95 -40.11
N ALA A 487 6.91 -20.76 -39.41
CA ALA A 487 7.06 -20.98 -37.98
C ALA A 487 8.39 -21.68 -37.67
N THR A 488 9.36 -20.94 -37.15
CA THR A 488 10.65 -21.49 -36.73
C THR A 488 11.10 -20.92 -35.38
N PRO A 489 11.87 -21.68 -34.58
CA PRO A 489 12.41 -21.18 -33.32
C PRO A 489 13.23 -19.89 -33.45
N GLU A 490 13.90 -19.68 -34.58
CA GLU A 490 14.73 -18.48 -34.83
C GLU A 490 13.88 -17.22 -35.00
N THR A 491 12.73 -17.34 -35.69
CA THR A 491 11.81 -16.21 -35.90
C THR A 491 10.92 -15.95 -34.67
N GLY A 492 10.73 -16.97 -33.83
CA GLY A 492 9.80 -16.94 -32.70
C GLY A 492 8.34 -17.06 -33.09
N ILE A 493 8.06 -17.32 -34.37
CA ILE A 493 6.72 -17.63 -34.86
C ILE A 493 6.46 -19.11 -34.59
N THR A 494 5.30 -19.43 -34.02
CA THR A 494 4.89 -20.79 -33.67
C THR A 494 3.50 -21.09 -34.18
N ALA A 495 3.27 -22.36 -34.53
CA ALA A 495 1.98 -22.90 -34.93
C ALA A 495 1.14 -23.43 -33.74
N ASP A 496 1.59 -23.20 -32.49
CA ASP A 496 0.90 -23.67 -31.29
C ASP A 496 -0.47 -22.99 -31.11
N LEU A 497 -0.57 -21.71 -31.47
CA LEU A 497 -1.75 -20.88 -31.29
C LEU A 497 -1.75 -19.70 -32.27
N GLY A 498 -2.92 -19.24 -32.72
CA GLY A 498 -3.10 -18.08 -33.59
C GLY A 498 -4.46 -17.39 -33.36
N TYR A 499 -4.59 -16.12 -33.70
CA TYR A 499 -5.86 -15.38 -33.63
C TYR A 499 -6.58 -15.44 -34.98
N TYR A 500 -7.54 -16.35 -35.11
CA TYR A 500 -8.17 -16.69 -36.40
C TYR A 500 -7.18 -17.11 -37.50
N SER A 501 -5.96 -17.45 -37.09
CA SER A 501 -4.82 -17.86 -37.91
C SER A 501 -4.28 -19.22 -37.42
N LYS A 502 -3.28 -19.78 -38.10
CA LYS A 502 -2.61 -21.03 -37.67
C LYS A 502 -1.32 -20.80 -36.90
N GLN A 503 -0.83 -19.56 -36.84
CA GLN A 503 0.42 -19.24 -36.19
C GLN A 503 0.40 -17.84 -35.60
N SER A 504 1.25 -17.60 -34.60
CA SER A 504 1.43 -16.30 -33.96
C SER A 504 2.87 -16.15 -33.47
N PHE A 505 3.24 -14.94 -33.06
CA PHE A 505 4.53 -14.70 -32.44
C PHE A 505 4.49 -15.08 -30.96
N ARG A 506 5.41 -15.96 -30.52
CA ARG A 506 5.59 -16.28 -29.10
C ARG A 506 6.70 -15.42 -28.51
N THR A 507 6.30 -14.50 -27.64
CA THR A 507 7.21 -13.70 -26.85
C THR A 507 7.63 -14.45 -25.58
N GLU A 508 8.90 -14.31 -25.18
CA GLU A 508 9.49 -14.96 -24.02
C GLU A 508 10.76 -14.23 -23.59
N ALA A 509 11.24 -14.45 -22.37
CA ALA A 509 12.41 -13.74 -21.83
C ALA A 509 13.69 -13.86 -22.67
N SER A 510 13.91 -15.01 -23.32
CA SER A 510 15.03 -15.24 -24.23
C SER A 510 14.88 -14.51 -25.58
N ARG A 511 13.67 -14.05 -25.91
CA ARG A 511 13.33 -13.34 -27.15
C ARG A 511 12.65 -12.01 -26.84
N GLN A 512 13.49 -11.01 -26.60
CA GLN A 512 13.04 -9.68 -26.17
C GLN A 512 12.23 -8.92 -27.24
N TYR A 513 12.49 -9.13 -28.53
CA TYR A 513 11.84 -8.35 -29.59
C TYR A 513 11.04 -9.24 -30.53
N SER A 514 9.82 -8.82 -30.88
CA SER A 514 9.12 -9.37 -32.04
C SER A 514 9.71 -8.83 -33.34
N PRO A 515 9.43 -9.49 -34.49
CA PRO A 515 9.50 -8.82 -35.78
C PRO A 515 8.73 -7.50 -35.73
N ALA A 516 9.29 -6.46 -36.35
CA ALA A 516 8.73 -5.10 -36.30
C ALA A 516 7.98 -4.77 -37.58
N LEU A 517 6.77 -4.24 -37.46
CA LEU A 517 6.05 -3.57 -38.53
C LEU A 517 6.69 -2.19 -38.75
N THR A 518 7.34 -1.99 -39.89
CA THR A 518 8.15 -0.80 -40.19
C THR A 518 7.69 -0.15 -41.50
N MET A 519 7.53 1.17 -41.51
CA MET A 519 7.21 1.97 -42.71
C MET A 519 7.62 3.43 -42.51
N THR A 520 7.78 4.19 -43.59
CA THR A 520 8.02 5.65 -43.47
C THR A 520 6.71 6.42 -43.23
N VAL A 521 6.79 7.59 -42.61
CA VAL A 521 5.68 8.54 -42.45
C VAL A 521 5.03 8.87 -43.80
N GLY A 522 5.87 9.03 -44.84
CA GLY A 522 5.42 9.27 -46.22
C GLY A 522 4.64 8.09 -46.80
N GLU A 523 5.13 6.86 -46.64
CA GLU A 523 4.44 5.63 -47.06
C GLU A 523 3.10 5.47 -46.33
N ALA A 524 3.07 5.74 -45.03
CA ALA A 524 1.87 5.69 -44.22
C ALA A 524 0.85 6.79 -44.59
N LYS A 525 1.27 7.82 -45.34
CA LYS A 525 0.50 9.02 -45.69
C LYS A 525 -0.09 9.70 -44.46
N VAL A 526 0.74 9.85 -43.43
CA VAL A 526 0.34 10.49 -42.16
C VAL A 526 0.93 11.89 -42.05
N GLN A 527 0.21 12.78 -41.39
CA GLN A 527 0.55 14.20 -41.29
C GLN A 527 0.46 14.69 -39.84
N PRO A 528 1.23 15.72 -39.47
CA PRO A 528 1.05 16.43 -38.21
C PRO A 528 -0.42 16.78 -37.93
N GLY A 529 -0.86 16.60 -36.68
CA GLY A 529 -2.25 16.81 -36.26
C GLY A 529 -3.18 15.59 -36.38
N GLN A 530 -2.71 14.52 -37.02
CA GLN A 530 -3.34 13.19 -36.95
C GLN A 530 -2.83 12.40 -35.75
N TRP A 531 -3.52 11.30 -35.45
CA TRP A 531 -3.18 10.37 -34.37
C TRP A 531 -2.96 8.97 -34.93
N LEU A 532 -2.03 8.23 -34.34
CA LEU A 532 -1.74 6.83 -34.64
C LEU A 532 -2.26 5.96 -33.49
N ARG A 533 -3.02 4.92 -33.83
CA ARG A 533 -3.37 3.84 -32.89
C ARG A 533 -2.49 2.64 -33.19
N ALA A 534 -1.70 2.25 -32.21
CA ALA A 534 -0.99 1.00 -32.20
C ALA A 534 -1.85 -0.04 -31.47
N SER A 535 -2.02 -1.23 -32.04
CA SER A 535 -2.75 -2.31 -31.37
C SER A 535 -2.23 -3.69 -31.73
N CYS A 536 -2.53 -4.68 -30.88
CA CYS A 536 -2.27 -6.09 -31.14
C CYS A 536 -3.27 -6.98 -30.38
N GLN A 537 -3.34 -8.24 -30.77
CA GLN A 537 -3.97 -9.31 -30.01
C GLN A 537 -2.93 -10.01 -29.14
N VAL A 538 -3.27 -10.29 -27.89
CA VAL A 538 -2.40 -11.01 -26.96
C VAL A 538 -3.17 -12.11 -26.24
N TYR A 539 -2.55 -13.29 -26.19
CA TYR A 539 -3.03 -14.45 -25.43
C TYR A 539 -1.95 -14.87 -24.44
N SER A 540 -2.35 -15.07 -23.19
CA SER A 540 -1.46 -15.55 -22.14
C SER A 540 -2.20 -16.45 -21.15
N ASP A 541 -1.55 -17.50 -20.66
CA ASP A 541 -2.16 -18.41 -19.69
C ASP A 541 -2.29 -17.81 -18.29
N TYR A 542 -1.28 -17.02 -17.89
CA TYR A 542 -1.17 -16.43 -16.54
C TYR A 542 -0.90 -14.92 -16.57
N GLY A 543 -0.91 -14.33 -17.76
CA GLY A 543 -0.61 -12.92 -17.99
C GLY A 543 0.66 -12.66 -18.81
N ALA A 544 0.68 -11.56 -19.56
CA ALA A 544 1.80 -11.06 -20.36
C ALA A 544 2.62 -10.00 -19.59
N TRP A 545 3.01 -10.34 -18.36
CA TRP A 545 3.76 -9.45 -17.45
C TRP A 545 5.11 -9.04 -18.07
N ASN A 546 5.57 -7.82 -17.76
CA ASN A 546 6.79 -7.20 -18.30
C ASN A 546 6.93 -7.28 -19.84
N THR A 547 5.79 -7.26 -20.54
CA THR A 547 5.76 -7.22 -22.00
C THR A 547 4.93 -6.01 -22.46
N LYS A 548 5.40 -5.31 -23.48
CA LYS A 548 4.80 -4.07 -24.00
C LYS A 548 4.59 -4.12 -25.51
N LEU A 549 3.51 -3.52 -25.98
CA LEU A 549 3.36 -3.07 -27.37
C LEU A 549 4.02 -1.70 -27.47
N VAL A 550 4.99 -1.55 -28.38
CA VAL A 550 5.84 -0.36 -28.50
C VAL A 550 5.73 0.22 -29.91
N MET A 551 5.44 1.51 -29.99
CA MET A 551 5.51 2.30 -31.23
C MET A 551 6.57 3.39 -31.07
N SER A 552 7.55 3.42 -31.98
CA SER A 552 8.49 4.51 -32.12
C SER A 552 8.34 5.21 -33.47
N ILE A 553 8.69 6.50 -33.49
CA ILE A 553 8.96 7.25 -34.71
C ILE A 553 10.43 7.63 -34.65
N GLU A 554 11.20 7.26 -35.66
CA GLU A 554 12.66 7.37 -35.71
C GLU A 554 13.11 8.28 -36.85
N ARG A 555 14.03 9.21 -36.57
CA ARG A 555 14.69 10.07 -37.55
C ARG A 555 16.18 9.79 -37.55
N ASN A 556 16.74 9.42 -38.69
CA ASN A 556 18.16 9.08 -38.83
C ASN A 556 18.66 8.05 -37.78
N GLY A 557 17.80 7.07 -37.43
CA GLY A 557 18.09 6.04 -36.43
C GLY A 557 17.96 6.49 -34.97
N GLN A 558 17.47 7.70 -34.69
CA GLN A 558 17.20 8.19 -33.34
C GLN A 558 15.68 8.28 -33.10
N ASN A 559 15.22 7.83 -31.92
CA ASN A 559 13.82 7.97 -31.52
C ASN A 559 13.45 9.44 -31.33
N VAL A 560 12.56 9.97 -32.18
CA VAL A 560 11.93 11.28 -31.97
C VAL A 560 10.67 11.18 -31.11
N GLN A 561 10.01 10.03 -31.13
CA GLN A 561 8.89 9.70 -30.25
C GLN A 561 8.93 8.21 -29.91
N TRP A 562 8.63 7.88 -28.66
CA TRP A 562 8.57 6.51 -28.17
C TRP A 562 7.39 6.37 -27.21
N ASN A 563 6.48 5.46 -27.49
CA ASN A 563 5.37 5.12 -26.62
C ASN A 563 5.24 3.60 -26.52
N GLY A 564 4.95 3.11 -25.32
CA GLY A 564 4.71 1.69 -25.11
C GLY A 564 3.65 1.46 -24.06
N VAL A 565 2.74 0.52 -24.32
CA VAL A 565 1.71 0.10 -23.37
C VAL A 565 1.93 -1.35 -22.99
N ARG A 566 1.74 -1.68 -21.71
CA ARG A 566 1.76 -3.07 -21.25
C ARG A 566 0.73 -3.92 -21.99
N LEU A 567 1.08 -5.17 -22.28
CA LEU A 567 0.17 -6.12 -22.93
C LEU A 567 -0.87 -6.70 -21.98
N GLN A 568 -0.81 -6.39 -20.69
CA GLN A 568 -1.78 -6.87 -19.73
C GLN A 568 -2.30 -5.77 -18.83
N ASN A 569 -3.61 -5.70 -18.71
CA ASN A 569 -4.28 -4.87 -17.74
C ASN A 569 -5.49 -5.63 -17.17
N ASN A 570 -6.30 -4.96 -16.38
CA ASN A 570 -7.41 -5.58 -15.67
C ASN A 570 -8.60 -5.99 -16.58
N LEU A 571 -8.56 -5.66 -17.88
CA LEU A 571 -9.49 -6.20 -18.89
C LEU A 571 -9.04 -7.54 -19.44
N SER A 572 -7.76 -7.90 -19.28
CA SER A 572 -7.19 -9.10 -19.84
C SER A 572 -7.78 -10.35 -19.17
N ILE A 573 -8.30 -11.25 -19.98
CA ILE A 573 -8.80 -12.55 -19.54
C ILE A 573 -7.74 -13.60 -19.89
N ASN A 574 -7.26 -14.31 -18.87
CA ASN A 574 -6.33 -15.42 -19.04
C ASN A 574 -6.92 -16.50 -19.97
N ARG A 575 -6.06 -17.11 -20.78
CA ARG A 575 -6.43 -18.14 -21.76
C ARG A 575 -7.46 -17.69 -22.80
N LYS A 576 -7.46 -16.39 -23.12
CA LYS A 576 -8.23 -15.80 -24.21
C LYS A 576 -7.38 -14.76 -24.93
N TRP A 577 -7.72 -14.50 -26.19
CA TRP A 577 -7.17 -13.39 -26.95
C TRP A 577 -7.79 -12.08 -26.46
N ASN A 578 -6.93 -11.12 -26.15
CA ASN A 578 -7.30 -9.80 -25.65
C ASN A 578 -6.73 -8.75 -26.60
N GLN A 579 -7.53 -7.75 -26.97
CA GLN A 579 -7.05 -6.64 -27.76
C GLN A 579 -6.46 -5.56 -26.86
N VAL A 580 -5.22 -5.17 -27.13
CA VAL A 580 -4.54 -4.08 -26.42
C VAL A 580 -4.20 -2.99 -27.43
N TRP A 581 -4.38 -1.74 -27.02
CA TRP A 581 -4.10 -0.59 -27.88
C TRP A 581 -3.80 0.69 -27.10
N PHE A 582 -3.12 1.63 -27.76
CA PHE A 582 -2.91 2.99 -27.29
C PHE A 582 -2.87 3.97 -28.47
N ASP A 583 -3.11 5.25 -28.17
CA ASP A 583 -3.13 6.33 -29.16
C ASP A 583 -1.97 7.31 -28.90
N ALA A 584 -1.29 7.70 -29.97
CA ALA A 584 -0.18 8.64 -29.95
C ALA A 584 -0.33 9.70 -31.05
N PRO A 585 -0.02 10.97 -30.78
CA PRO A 585 -0.06 12.00 -31.81
C PRO A 585 1.09 11.79 -32.80
N VAL A 586 0.89 12.19 -34.05
CA VAL A 586 2.00 12.36 -35.01
C VAL A 586 2.79 13.62 -34.61
N PRO A 587 4.13 13.57 -34.48
CA PRO A 587 4.96 14.73 -34.14
C PRO A 587 4.67 15.93 -35.05
N THR A 588 4.69 17.13 -34.48
CA THR A 588 4.42 18.36 -35.24
C THR A 588 5.48 18.65 -36.30
N ASP A 589 6.69 18.15 -36.09
CA ASP A 589 7.84 18.26 -36.99
C ASP A 589 8.10 16.96 -37.78
N ALA A 590 7.14 16.03 -37.84
CA ALA A 590 7.30 14.75 -38.55
C ALA A 590 7.68 14.97 -40.03
N GLN A 591 8.71 14.25 -40.48
CA GLN A 591 9.21 14.32 -41.85
C GLN A 591 8.79 13.07 -42.63
N PRO A 592 8.59 13.15 -43.97
CA PRO A 592 8.17 12.01 -44.77
C PRO A 592 9.12 10.79 -44.71
N ASN A 593 10.39 11.00 -44.41
CA ASN A 593 11.43 9.97 -44.26
C ASN A 593 11.59 9.44 -42.82
N ASP A 594 10.89 10.00 -41.84
CA ASP A 594 10.85 9.44 -40.49
C ASP A 594 10.21 8.04 -40.55
N VAL A 595 10.74 7.11 -39.75
CA VAL A 595 10.33 5.70 -39.76
C VAL A 595 9.42 5.41 -38.59
N ILE A 596 8.20 4.94 -38.87
CA ILE A 596 7.29 4.40 -37.87
C ILE A 596 7.62 2.93 -37.68
N LYS A 597 7.85 2.52 -36.43
CA LYS A 597 8.19 1.15 -36.06
C LYS A 597 7.27 0.68 -34.93
N LEU A 598 6.54 -0.41 -35.16
CA LEU A 598 5.66 -1.04 -34.18
C LEU A 598 6.10 -2.49 -33.92
N LEU A 599 6.31 -2.83 -32.66
CA LEU A 599 6.75 -4.17 -32.24
C LEU A 599 6.29 -4.50 -30.83
N VAL A 600 6.45 -5.76 -30.43
CA VAL A 600 6.34 -6.19 -29.03
C VAL A 600 7.72 -6.33 -28.41
N LEU A 601 7.86 -5.76 -27.22
CA LEU A 601 9.06 -5.79 -26.39
C LEU A 601 8.79 -6.58 -25.10
N ASN A 602 9.57 -7.62 -24.86
CA ASN A 602 9.55 -8.43 -23.64
C ASN A 602 10.78 -8.11 -22.80
N GLU A 603 10.55 -7.51 -21.65
CA GLU A 603 11.57 -7.05 -20.71
C GLU A 603 11.79 -8.11 -19.62
N ASN A 604 12.20 -9.32 -20.04
CA ASN A 604 12.37 -10.48 -19.16
C ASN A 604 11.07 -10.88 -18.45
N GLY A 605 9.98 -10.89 -19.22
CA GLY A 605 8.61 -11.15 -18.80
C GLY A 605 8.09 -12.54 -19.09
N ALA A 606 6.83 -12.76 -18.71
CA ALA A 606 6.14 -14.01 -18.94
C ALA A 606 5.91 -14.27 -20.43
N ALA A 607 5.89 -15.55 -20.82
CA ALA A 607 5.63 -15.92 -22.20
C ALA A 607 4.17 -15.62 -22.58
N ALA A 608 3.98 -15.13 -23.81
CA ALA A 608 2.65 -14.87 -24.38
C ALA A 608 2.66 -15.06 -25.89
N PHE A 609 1.49 -15.22 -26.47
CA PHE A 609 1.28 -15.24 -27.91
C PHE A 609 0.75 -13.89 -28.35
N VAL A 610 1.29 -13.36 -29.43
CA VAL A 610 0.97 -12.05 -29.99
C VAL A 610 0.62 -12.23 -31.45
N ASP A 611 -0.47 -11.60 -31.86
CA ASP A 611 -0.95 -11.63 -33.24
C ASP A 611 -1.53 -10.27 -33.65
N ASP A 612 -1.77 -10.07 -34.95
CA ASP A 612 -2.42 -8.90 -35.53
C ASP A 612 -1.85 -7.56 -35.02
N VAL A 613 -0.53 -7.40 -35.08
CA VAL A 613 0.15 -6.15 -34.72
C VAL A 613 -0.14 -5.11 -35.81
N GLN A 614 -0.90 -4.06 -35.49
CA GLN A 614 -1.48 -3.16 -36.49
C GLN A 614 -1.39 -1.68 -36.13
N ILE A 615 -1.36 -0.84 -37.18
CA ILE A 615 -1.37 0.62 -37.11
C ILE A 615 -2.60 1.18 -37.83
N GLU A 616 -3.29 2.10 -37.16
CA GLU A 616 -4.41 2.85 -37.72
C GLU A 616 -4.21 4.36 -37.52
N VAL A 617 -4.79 5.16 -38.41
CA VAL A 617 -4.71 6.62 -38.38
C VAL A 617 -6.07 7.20 -38.08
N PHE A 618 -6.11 8.14 -37.15
CA PHE A 618 -7.29 8.91 -36.79
C PHE A 618 -7.09 10.36 -37.25
N SER A 619 -7.87 10.77 -38.24
CA SER A 619 -7.87 12.13 -38.80
C SER A 619 -9.02 12.95 -38.23
N PRO A 620 -8.81 14.10 -37.59
CA PRO A 620 -9.91 14.91 -37.08
C PRO A 620 -10.86 15.34 -38.20
N LYS A 621 -12.17 15.14 -38.03
CA LYS A 621 -13.18 15.56 -39.03
C LYS A 621 -13.24 17.08 -39.20
N THR A 622 -12.84 17.84 -38.18
CA THR A 622 -12.75 19.30 -38.22
C THR A 622 -11.27 19.74 -38.17
N PRO A 623 -10.72 20.30 -39.24
CA PRO A 623 -9.32 20.77 -39.27
C PRO A 623 -9.07 21.88 -38.24
N GLY A 624 -7.88 21.88 -37.60
CA GLY A 624 -7.44 22.94 -36.67
C GLY A 624 -7.85 22.78 -35.20
N ALA A 625 -8.72 21.81 -34.88
CA ALA A 625 -9.28 21.60 -33.55
C ALA A 625 -8.31 21.05 -32.48
N ASN A 626 -7.21 20.41 -32.89
CA ASN A 626 -6.29 19.68 -32.01
C ASN A 626 -4.94 20.37 -31.78
N LEU A 627 -4.63 21.46 -32.51
CA LEU A 627 -3.37 22.20 -32.37
C LEU A 627 -3.20 22.90 -31.02
N ALA A 628 -4.29 23.08 -30.25
CA ALA A 628 -4.27 23.71 -28.93
C ALA A 628 -3.89 22.77 -27.77
N VAL A 629 -3.86 21.44 -27.99
CA VAL A 629 -3.66 20.45 -26.91
C VAL A 629 -2.21 19.96 -26.84
N ALA A 630 -1.37 20.27 -27.84
CA ALA A 630 0.02 19.83 -27.92
C ALA A 630 1.02 20.71 -27.11
N THR A 631 0.54 21.69 -26.33
CA THR A 631 1.38 22.71 -25.66
C THR A 631 1.24 22.78 -24.13
N GLU A 632 0.72 21.76 -23.44
CA GLU A 632 0.72 21.70 -21.96
C GLU A 632 1.43 20.48 -21.37
#